data_AF-A0A8E2JAD5-F1
#
_entry.id   AF-A0A8E2JAD5-F1
#
_cell.length_a   1.000
_cell.length_b   1.000
_cell.length_c   1.000
_cell.angle_alpha   90.00
_cell.angle_beta   90.00
_cell.angle_gamma   90.00
#
_symmetry.space_group_name_H-M   'P 1'
#
loop_
_entity.id
_entity.type
_entity.pdbx_description
1 polymer ?
#
loop_
_entity_poly.entity_id
_entity_poly.type
_entity_poly.pdbx_seq_one_letter_code
_entity_poly.pdbx_strand_id
1 'polypeptide(L)'
;EGKVITTIFPIIRGNANIPNEGNLPFNKLNSVTDGVTVDATPDLCDEARLGTIGKSVRKDLNRIILVAKYSKAPILPNLFMEVKVPWGVEPNIE
;
A
#
# COMPACT_ATOMS: atom_id res chain seq x y z
N GLU A 1 -16.32 -3.37 1.15
CA GLU A 1 -14.92 -3.29 1.62
C GLU A 1 -14.72 -2.26 2.73
N GLY A 2 -15.13 -0.99 2.55
CA GLY A 2 -14.86 0.09 3.52
C GLY A 2 -15.20 -0.21 5.00
N LYS A 3 -16.32 -0.87 5.31
CA LYS A 3 -16.67 -1.26 6.70
C LYS A 3 -15.75 -2.33 7.29
N VAL A 4 -15.27 -3.26 6.46
CA VAL A 4 -14.31 -4.30 6.88
C VAL A 4 -12.96 -3.64 7.17
N ILE A 5 -12.50 -2.79 6.25
CA ILE A 5 -11.26 -2.02 6.37
C ILE A 5 -11.25 -1.19 7.67
N THR A 6 -12.29 -0.40 7.93
CA THR A 6 -12.34 0.47 9.13
C THR A 6 -12.51 -0.30 10.44
N THR A 7 -13.00 -1.53 10.41
CA THR A 7 -13.20 -2.35 11.62
C THR A 7 -11.99 -3.24 11.92
N ILE A 8 -11.39 -3.85 10.88
CA ILE A 8 -10.35 -4.86 11.01
C ILE A 8 -8.95 -4.25 11.05
N PHE A 9 -8.65 -3.22 10.23
CA PHE A 9 -7.31 -2.67 10.17
C PHE A 9 -6.82 -2.08 11.50
N PRO A 10 -7.65 -1.41 12.32
CA PRO A 10 -7.23 -0.98 13.64
C PRO A 10 -6.83 -2.14 14.56
N ILE A 11 -7.48 -3.30 14.44
CA ILE A 11 -7.15 -4.50 15.22
C ILE A 11 -5.79 -5.05 14.79
N ILE A 12 -5.54 -5.15 13.49
CA ILE A 12 -4.29 -5.67 12.93
C ILE A 12 -3.11 -4.75 13.25
N ARG A 13 -3.29 -3.43 13.10
CA ARG A 13 -2.28 -2.43 13.43
C ARG A 13 -1.99 -2.35 14.92
N GLY A 14 -2.97 -2.69 15.76
CA GLY A 14 -2.92 -2.50 17.19
C GLY A 14 -2.62 -1.04 17.54
N ASN A 15 -1.69 -0.82 18.48
CA ASN A 15 -1.31 0.52 18.94
C ASN A 15 0.00 1.03 18.30
N ALA A 16 0.39 0.48 17.14
CA ALA A 16 1.64 0.84 16.48
C ALA A 16 1.56 2.24 15.84
N ASN A 17 2.49 3.14 16.22
CA ASN A 17 2.62 4.48 15.64
C ASN A 17 3.47 4.47 14.35
N ILE A 18 3.10 3.60 13.41
CA ILE A 18 3.73 3.46 12.09
C ILE A 18 2.89 4.27 11.10
N PRO A 19 3.47 5.16 10.28
CA PRO A 19 2.73 5.81 9.19
C PRO A 19 2.08 4.76 8.28
N ASN A 20 0.82 4.97 7.93
CA ASN A 20 0.19 4.20 6.87
C ASN A 20 -0.64 5.08 5.96
N GLU A 21 -0.74 4.60 4.73
CA GLU A 21 -1.56 5.11 3.65
C GLU A 21 -2.29 3.91 3.03
N GLY A 22 -3.44 4.15 2.43
CA GLY A 22 -4.20 3.12 1.73
C GLY A 22 -4.81 3.71 0.48
N ASN A 23 -5.17 2.88 -0.50
CA ASN A 23 -5.73 3.30 -1.78
C ASN A 23 -4.80 4.25 -2.57
N LEU A 24 -3.48 4.09 -2.41
CA LEU A 24 -2.47 4.88 -3.10
C LEU A 24 -1.79 4.01 -4.18
N PRO A 25 -1.90 4.37 -5.48
CA PRO A 25 -1.26 3.60 -6.54
C PRO A 25 0.26 3.66 -6.48
N PHE A 26 0.92 2.51 -6.61
CA PHE A 26 2.38 2.38 -6.53
C PHE A 26 3.12 2.73 -7.83
N ASN A 27 2.78 3.87 -8.42
CA ASN A 27 3.24 4.29 -9.76
C ASN A 27 4.70 4.80 -9.84
N LYS A 28 5.45 4.71 -8.74
CA LYS A 28 6.87 5.08 -8.67
C LYS A 28 7.82 3.90 -8.56
N LEU A 29 7.29 2.70 -8.30
CA LEU A 29 8.08 1.49 -8.26
C LEU A 29 8.40 1.03 -9.68
N ASN A 30 9.59 0.44 -9.86
CA ASN A 30 9.87 -0.32 -11.08
C ASN A 30 8.86 -1.46 -11.17
N SER A 31 8.23 -1.61 -12.34
CA SER A 31 7.35 -2.75 -12.58
C SER A 31 8.16 -4.04 -12.54
N VAL A 32 7.66 -5.02 -11.79
CA VAL A 32 8.18 -6.40 -11.78
C VAL A 32 7.58 -7.22 -12.93
N THR A 33 6.51 -6.72 -13.54
CA THR A 33 5.75 -7.39 -14.61
C THR A 33 5.98 -6.75 -15.98
N ASP A 34 7.02 -5.94 -16.13
CA ASP A 34 7.33 -5.20 -17.37
C ASP A 34 6.13 -4.39 -17.91
N GLY A 35 5.27 -3.89 -17.00
CA GLY A 35 4.08 -3.11 -17.35
C GLY A 35 2.91 -3.92 -17.88
N VAL A 36 2.95 -5.25 -17.80
CA VAL A 36 1.85 -6.14 -18.22
C VAL A 36 0.63 -6.03 -17.30
N THR A 37 0.86 -5.74 -16.02
CA THR A 37 -0.21 -5.56 -15.02
C THR A 37 -0.35 -4.09 -14.62
N VAL A 38 -1.54 -3.73 -14.14
CA VAL A 38 -1.76 -2.43 -13.51
C VAL A 38 -0.91 -2.27 -12.24
N ASP A 39 -0.62 -1.03 -11.87
CA ASP A 39 0.06 -0.72 -10.62
C ASP A 39 -0.77 -1.20 -9.42
N ALA A 40 -0.09 -1.81 -8.45
CA ALA A 40 -0.74 -2.21 -7.20
C ALA A 40 -1.31 -0.98 -6.47
N THR A 41 -2.52 -1.13 -5.95
CA THR A 41 -3.19 -0.11 -5.14
C THR A 41 -3.76 -0.79 -3.89
N PRO A 42 -2.92 -1.10 -2.88
CA PRO A 42 -3.37 -1.82 -1.70
C PRO A 42 -4.36 -1.00 -0.87
N ASP A 43 -5.31 -1.68 -0.24
CA ASP A 43 -6.23 -1.06 0.74
C ASP A 43 -5.49 -0.47 1.96
N LEU A 44 -4.34 -1.05 2.32
CA LEU A 44 -3.45 -0.55 3.38
C LEU A 44 -1.98 -0.82 3.04
N CYS A 45 -1.14 0.14 3.38
CA CYS A 45 0.30 0.07 3.32
C CYS A 45 0.90 0.74 4.57
N ASP A 46 1.65 -0.01 5.38
CA ASP A 46 2.53 0.60 6.40
C ASP A 46 3.85 1.01 5.76
N GLU A 47 4.32 2.20 6.13
CA GLU A 47 5.47 2.83 5.51
C GLU A 47 6.38 3.49 6.54
N ALA A 48 7.67 3.55 6.25
CA ALA A 48 8.64 4.30 7.04
C ALA A 48 8.50 5.81 6.82
N ARG A 49 8.78 6.59 7.87
CA ARG A 49 8.79 8.05 7.74
C ARG A 49 9.89 8.49 6.78
N LEU A 50 9.59 9.51 5.96
CA LEU A 50 10.57 10.22 5.13
C LEU A 50 11.70 10.88 5.97
N GLY A 51 11.83 10.70 7.28
CA GLY A 51 13.00 11.15 8.04
C GLY A 51 14.06 10.07 8.25
N THR A 52 13.69 8.79 8.18
CA THR A 52 14.48 7.69 8.78
C THR A 52 15.57 7.13 7.86
N ILE A 53 15.48 7.36 6.55
CA ILE A 53 16.46 6.83 5.59
C ILE A 53 17.54 7.88 5.26
N GLY A 54 18.79 7.47 5.11
CA GLY A 54 19.86 8.34 4.62
C GLY A 54 19.59 8.88 3.20
N LYS A 55 20.03 10.11 2.91
CA LYS A 55 19.79 10.75 1.60
C LYS A 55 20.36 9.95 0.42
N SER A 56 21.54 9.34 0.58
CA SER A 56 22.17 8.49 -0.43
C SER A 56 21.30 7.28 -0.76
N VAL A 57 20.94 6.49 0.26
CA VAL A 57 20.10 5.30 0.12
C VAL A 57 18.77 5.63 -0.57
N ARG A 58 18.14 6.75 -0.23
CA ARG A 58 16.91 7.18 -0.92
C ARG A 58 17.11 7.50 -2.37
N LYS A 59 18.21 8.17 -2.72
CA LYS A 59 18.52 8.54 -4.10
C LYS A 59 18.72 7.27 -4.91
N ASP A 60 19.49 6.33 -4.38
CA ASP A 60 19.90 5.10 -5.06
C ASP A 60 18.73 4.12 -5.20
N LEU A 61 17.87 4.03 -4.19
CA LEU A 61 16.75 3.09 -4.17
C LEU A 61 15.39 3.73 -4.48
N ASN A 62 15.34 4.96 -5.02
CA ASN A 62 14.07 5.70 -5.12
C ASN A 62 12.99 4.92 -5.88
N ARG A 63 13.36 4.18 -6.93
CA ARG A 63 12.42 3.40 -7.75
C ARG A 63 12.01 2.05 -7.14
N ILE A 64 12.44 1.79 -5.91
CA ILE A 64 12.18 0.54 -5.18
C ILE A 64 11.44 0.83 -3.88
N ILE A 65 11.69 1.99 -3.26
CA ILE A 65 11.17 2.31 -1.92
C ILE A 65 10.16 3.45 -1.91
N LEU A 66 10.06 4.23 -3.00
CA LEU A 66 9.08 5.30 -3.11
C LEU A 66 7.87 4.79 -3.88
N VAL A 67 6.73 4.73 -3.20
CA VAL A 67 5.51 4.19 -3.79
C VAL A 67 4.76 5.21 -4.65
N ALA A 68 4.76 6.49 -4.28
CA ALA A 68 4.01 7.54 -4.97
C ALA A 68 4.77 8.88 -5.07
N LYS A 69 4.27 9.79 -5.91
CA LYS A 69 4.95 11.05 -6.28
C LYS A 69 4.83 12.19 -5.25
N TYR A 70 4.19 11.99 -4.10
CA TYR A 70 3.93 13.09 -3.15
C TYR A 70 5.11 13.31 -2.19
N SER A 71 5.53 14.58 -2.04
CA SER A 71 6.76 14.98 -1.32
C SER A 71 6.77 14.68 0.18
N LYS A 72 5.63 14.27 0.75
CA LYS A 72 5.46 13.91 2.16
C LYS A 72 4.94 12.48 2.35
N ALA A 73 4.71 11.74 1.26
CA ALA A 73 4.32 10.35 1.37
C ALA A 73 5.42 9.59 2.14
N PRO A 74 5.04 8.69 3.04
CA PRO A 74 6.01 7.81 3.64
C PRO A 74 6.65 6.89 2.56
N ILE A 75 7.70 6.17 2.94
CA ILE A 75 8.63 5.47 2.04
C ILE A 75 9.00 4.11 2.64
N LEU A 76 9.65 3.22 1.89
CA LEU A 76 9.92 1.84 2.35
C LEU A 76 8.63 1.16 2.81
N PRO A 77 7.76 0.80 1.87
CA PRO A 77 6.58 0.09 2.24
C PRO A 77 6.96 -1.30 2.80
N ASN A 78 6.37 -1.69 3.92
CA ASN A 78 6.76 -2.91 4.65
C ASN A 78 5.60 -3.91 4.79
N LEU A 79 4.39 -3.45 5.09
CA LEU A 79 3.19 -4.29 5.18
C LEU A 79 2.16 -3.81 4.18
N PHE A 80 1.66 -4.70 3.32
CA PHE A 80 0.60 -4.42 2.35
C PHE A 80 -0.59 -5.32 2.63
N MET A 81 -1.79 -4.78 2.52
CA MET A 81 -3.02 -5.55 2.68
C MET A 81 -4.03 -5.20 1.61
N GLU A 82 -4.65 -6.24 1.07
CA GLU A 82 -5.78 -6.17 0.14
C GLU A 82 -6.95 -6.94 0.78
N VAL A 83 -8.07 -6.27 0.96
CA VAL A 83 -9.31 -6.86 1.46
C VAL A 83 -10.19 -7.16 0.27
N LYS A 84 -10.25 -8.44 -0.09
CA LYS A 84 -11.26 -8.93 -1.03
C LYS A 84 -12.49 -9.39 -0.25
N VAL A 85 -13.65 -8.84 -0.60
CA VAL A 85 -14.90 -9.52 -0.28
C VAL A 85 -15.05 -10.72 -1.20
N PRO A 86 -15.53 -11.89 -0.72
CA PRO A 86 -15.89 -12.99 -1.60
C PRO A 86 -16.83 -12.42 -2.67
N TRP A 87 -16.51 -12.68 -3.93
CA TRP A 87 -17.44 -12.42 -5.01
C TRP A 87 -18.74 -13.13 -4.63
N GLY A 88 -19.83 -12.37 -4.49
CA GLY A 88 -21.12 -12.99 -4.24
C GLY A 88 -21.34 -14.02 -5.34
N VAL A 89 -21.56 -15.28 -4.99
CA VAL A 89 -22.28 -16.17 -5.88
C VAL A 89 -23.58 -15.41 -6.20
N GLU A 90 -23.74 -14.99 -7.45
CA GLU A 90 -25.02 -14.48 -7.92
C GLU A 90 -26.05 -15.53 -7.52
N PRO A 91 -27.09 -15.18 -6.75
CA PRO A 91 -28.22 -16.09 -6.66
C PRO A 91 -28.77 -16.17 -8.07
N ASN A 92 -28.62 -17.33 -8.71
CA ASN A 92 -29.39 -17.70 -9.88
C ASN A 92 -30.85 -17.51 -9.50
N ILE A 93 -31.45 -16.38 -9.91
CA ILE A 93 -32.89 -16.23 -9.91
C ILE A 93 -33.35 -16.99 -11.14
N GLU A 94 -33.71 -18.26 -10.94
CA GLU A 94 -34.64 -18.98 -11.82
C GLU A 94 -36.02 -18.30 -11.78
#